data_AF-A0A4Y2MDB8-F1
#
_entry.id   AF-A0A4Y2MDB8-F1
#
_cell.length_a   1.000
_cell.length_b   1.000
_cell.length_c   1.000
_cell.angle_alpha   90.00
_cell.angle_beta   90.00
_cell.angle_gamma   90.00
#
_symmetry.space_group_name_H-M   'P 1'
#
loop_
_entity.id
_entity.type
_entity.pdbx_description
1 polymer ?
#
loop_
_entity_poly.entity_id
_entity_poly.type
_entity_poly.pdbx_seq_one_letter_code
_entity_poly.pdbx_strand_id
1 'polypeptide(L)'
;MKWILRKQFVTFEKNLQEAHRFATKIVKKSSSTYIHPNIKNLIKTRNKTKKDWQTLRNPSIKTELNRIEKLIKKLENESRQKDKTEELETLNPENGTFWTKAKIMRRKAQKIPALKGEFKLALSDPDKAETIAVSLEKQFSLYNLSHSETEEEVNESKNNFSPPIKNNYQNDNINSIQPS
;
A
#
# COMPACT_ATOMS: atom_id res chain seq x y z
N MET A 1 29.71 -1.81 45.83
CA MET A 1 28.40 -1.12 46.00
C MET A 1 28.13 -0.03 44.95
N LYS A 2 29.07 0.88 44.65
CA LYS A 2 28.86 2.02 43.72
C LYS A 2 28.40 1.63 42.29
N TRP A 3 28.85 0.48 41.79
CA TRP A 3 28.50 -0.01 40.44
C TRP A 3 27.05 -0.55 40.34
N ILE A 4 26.54 -1.16 41.41
CA ILE A 4 25.18 -1.70 41.49
C ILE A 4 24.16 -0.57 41.50
N LEU A 5 24.41 0.47 42.29
CA LEU A 5 23.57 1.67 42.35
C LEU A 5 23.51 2.39 40.99
N ARG A 6 24.65 2.47 40.30
CA ARG A 6 24.72 3.06 38.96
C ARG A 6 23.91 2.27 37.94
N LYS A 7 23.94 0.93 38.02
CA LYS A 7 23.15 0.06 37.16
C LYS A 7 21.65 0.22 37.42
N GLN A 8 21.24 0.29 38.68
CA GLN A 8 19.83 0.50 39.05
C GLN A 8 19.29 1.85 38.56
N PHE A 9 20.08 2.91 38.70
CA PHE A 9 19.70 4.24 38.22
C PHE A 9 19.49 4.27 36.69
N VAL A 10 20.40 3.66 35.93
CA VAL A 10 20.28 3.58 34.47
C VAL A 10 19.05 2.76 34.05
N THR A 11 18.73 1.68 34.76
CA THR A 11 17.51 0.89 34.49
C THR A 11 16.26 1.71 34.75
N PHE A 12 16.23 2.46 35.85
CA PHE A 12 15.09 3.31 36.20
C PHE A 12 14.83 4.41 35.15
N GLU A 13 15.88 5.10 34.69
CA GLU A 13 15.74 6.12 33.65
C GLU A 13 15.21 5.54 32.34
N LYS A 14 15.68 4.35 31.94
CA LYS A 14 15.18 3.66 30.75
C LYS A 14 13.69 3.32 30.87
N ASN A 15 13.28 2.76 32.01
CA ASN A 15 11.88 2.42 32.26
C ASN A 15 10.99 3.67 32.22
N LEU A 16 11.47 4.80 32.74
CA LEU A 16 10.73 6.07 32.70
C LEU A 16 10.57 6.61 31.28
N GLN A 17 11.64 6.57 30.48
CA GLN A 17 11.60 6.97 29.07
C GLN A 17 10.68 6.08 28.25
N GLU A 18 10.69 4.77 28.52
CA GLU A 18 9.87 3.79 27.84
C GLU A 18 8.38 3.94 28.20
N ALA A 19 8.05 4.10 29.48
CA ALA A 19 6.69 4.40 29.93
C ALA A 19 6.16 5.70 29.31
N HIS A 20 6.98 6.76 29.27
CA HIS A 20 6.62 8.01 28.61
C HIS A 20 6.37 7.82 27.10
N ARG A 21 7.22 7.05 26.41
CA ARG A 21 7.06 6.72 24.99
C ARG A 21 5.78 5.93 24.71
N PHE A 22 5.44 4.96 25.57
CA PHE A 22 4.20 4.18 25.46
C PHE A 22 2.94 5.01 25.72
N ALA A 23 2.98 5.90 26.72
CA ALA A 23 1.86 6.76 27.07
C ALA A 23 1.60 7.87 26.02
N THR A 24 2.65 8.32 25.33
CA THR A 24 2.53 9.39 24.33
C THR A 24 2.14 8.82 22.97
N LYS A 25 0.95 9.16 22.47
CA LYS A 25 0.59 8.87 21.07
C LYS A 25 1.53 9.67 20.15
N ILE A 26 2.39 8.99 19.40
CA ILE A 26 3.14 9.61 18.31
C ILE A 26 2.13 10.01 17.23
N VAL A 27 1.65 11.25 17.29
CA VAL A 27 0.89 11.84 16.19
C VAL A 27 1.88 11.99 15.06
N LYS A 28 1.79 11.10 14.06
CA LYS A 28 2.53 11.27 12.80
C LYS A 28 2.26 12.68 12.32
N LYS A 29 3.30 13.52 12.24
CA LYS A 29 3.16 14.85 11.65
C LYS A 29 2.72 14.60 10.21
N SER A 30 1.46 14.92 9.91
CA SER A 30 0.95 14.81 8.55
C SER A 30 1.94 15.54 7.66
N SER A 31 2.41 14.89 6.58
CA SER A 31 3.14 15.58 5.53
C SER A 31 2.36 16.84 5.24
N SER A 32 2.97 17.99 5.50
CA SER A 32 2.30 19.27 5.40
C SER A 32 1.89 19.44 3.95
N THR A 33 0.64 19.08 3.61
CA THR A 33 0.03 19.44 2.34
C THR A 33 0.30 20.92 2.18
N TYR A 34 0.91 21.33 1.07
CA TYR A 34 1.21 22.73 0.82
C TYR A 34 -0.07 23.55 0.97
N ILE A 35 -0.19 24.31 2.05
CA ILE A 35 -1.30 25.25 2.26
C ILE A 35 -0.80 26.58 1.74
N HIS A 36 -1.41 27.06 0.66
CA HIS A 36 -1.11 28.37 0.09
C HIS A 36 -1.10 29.44 1.21
N PRO A 37 -0.09 30.33 1.28
CA PRO A 37 0.08 31.27 2.40
C PRO A 37 -1.18 32.10 2.72
N ASN A 38 -1.94 32.46 1.69
CA ASN A 38 -3.22 33.17 1.82
C ASN A 38 -4.28 32.37 2.62
N ILE A 39 -4.44 31.06 2.35
CA ILE A 39 -5.40 30.19 3.02
C ILE A 39 -5.01 30.00 4.50
N LYS A 40 -3.70 29.91 4.79
CA LYS A 40 -3.20 29.79 6.17
C LYS A 40 -3.59 30.99 7.02
N ASN A 41 -3.51 32.21 6.48
CA ASN A 41 -3.93 33.42 7.18
C ASN A 41 -5.45 33.44 7.40
N LEU A 42 -6.24 33.08 6.39
CA LEU A 42 -7.70 32.97 6.53
C LEU A 42 -8.14 31.93 7.56
N ILE A 43 -7.43 30.81 7.66
CA ILE A 43 -7.66 29.79 8.69
C ILE A 43 -7.42 30.35 10.10
N LYS A 44 -6.37 31.15 10.29
CA LYS A 44 -6.12 31.83 11.57
C LYS A 44 -7.25 32.78 11.91
N THR A 45 -7.66 33.64 10.96
CA THR A 45 -8.77 34.57 11.15
C THR A 45 -10.06 33.83 11.48
N ARG A 46 -10.42 32.79 10.70
CA ARG A 46 -11.58 31.93 10.97
C ARG A 46 -11.57 31.38 12.40
N ASN A 47 -10.43 30.88 12.87
CA ASN A 47 -10.32 30.31 14.22
C ASN A 47 -10.53 31.37 15.29
N LYS A 48 -10.00 32.58 15.09
CA LYS A 48 -10.19 33.73 15.99
C LYS A 48 -11.66 34.17 16.01
N THR A 49 -12.27 34.40 14.85
CA THR A 49 -13.69 34.76 14.72
C THR A 49 -14.61 33.69 15.31
N LYS A 50 -14.28 32.39 15.15
CA LYS A 50 -15.03 31.30 15.77
C LYS A 50 -14.96 31.35 17.30
N LYS A 51 -13.77 31.61 17.87
CA LYS A 51 -13.59 31.80 19.31
C LYS A 51 -14.42 32.98 19.80
N ASP A 52 -14.34 34.12 19.12
CA ASP A 52 -15.06 35.33 19.49
C ASP A 52 -16.59 35.15 19.40
N TRP A 53 -17.09 34.43 18.40
CA TRP A 53 -18.51 34.05 18.33
C TRP A 53 -18.93 33.12 19.46
N GLN A 54 -18.10 32.15 19.84
CA GLN A 54 -18.40 31.25 20.96
C GLN A 54 -18.45 31.99 22.30
N THR A 55 -17.58 32.99 22.50
CA THR A 55 -17.55 33.79 23.72
C THR A 55 -18.66 34.83 23.78
N LEU A 56 -18.84 35.61 22.71
CA LEU A 56 -19.73 36.79 22.71
C LEU A 56 -21.15 36.46 22.23
N ARG A 57 -21.35 35.31 21.56
CA ARG A 57 -22.61 34.88 20.93
C ARG A 57 -23.26 35.92 20.00
N ASN A 58 -22.47 36.88 19.49
CA ASN A 58 -22.96 37.96 18.63
C ASN A 58 -23.26 37.46 17.20
N PRO A 59 -24.48 37.68 16.65
CA PRO A 59 -24.84 37.31 15.29
C PRO A 59 -23.96 37.92 14.18
N SER A 60 -23.48 39.15 14.35
CA SER A 60 -22.62 39.81 13.36
C SER A 60 -21.30 39.05 13.16
N ILE A 61 -20.73 38.51 14.25
CA ILE A 61 -19.52 37.69 14.22
C ILE A 61 -19.80 36.34 13.53
N LYS A 62 -21.01 35.78 13.68
CA LYS A 62 -21.41 34.57 12.96
C LYS A 62 -21.47 34.79 11.46
N THR A 63 -21.97 35.94 11.02
CA THR A 63 -22.00 36.33 9.61
C THR A 63 -20.59 36.43 9.03
N GLU A 64 -19.67 37.08 9.77
CA GLU A 64 -18.26 37.17 9.37
C GLU A 64 -17.59 35.79 9.30
N LEU A 65 -17.81 34.93 10.31
CA LEU A 65 -17.32 33.55 10.30
C LEU A 65 -17.78 32.80 9.05
N ASN A 66 -19.07 32.86 8.74
CA ASN A 66 -19.63 32.19 7.55
C ASN A 66 -19.04 32.77 6.25
N ARG A 67 -18.76 34.08 6.20
CA ARG A 67 -18.09 34.73 5.04
C ARG A 67 -16.67 34.20 4.87
N ILE A 68 -15.89 34.10 5.95
CA ILE A 68 -14.52 33.57 5.93
C ILE A 68 -14.53 32.08 5.50
N GLU A 69 -15.47 31.28 6.00
CA GLU A 69 -15.62 29.88 5.61
C GLU A 69 -15.92 29.72 4.11
N LYS A 70 -16.82 30.54 3.56
CA LYS A 70 -17.11 30.57 2.12
C LYS A 70 -15.87 30.95 1.32
N LEU A 71 -15.10 31.94 1.77
CA LEU A 71 -13.88 32.38 1.10
C LEU A 71 -12.81 31.29 1.07
N ILE A 72 -12.61 30.58 2.19
CA ILE A 72 -11.69 29.44 2.26
C ILE A 72 -12.11 28.36 1.24
N LYS A 73 -13.39 27.96 1.23
CA LYS A 73 -13.91 26.98 0.26
C LYS A 73 -13.70 27.42 -1.19
N LYS A 74 -13.92 28.71 -1.48
CA LYS A 74 -13.72 29.29 -2.81
C LYS A 74 -12.26 29.18 -3.24
N LEU A 75 -11.32 29.65 -2.42
CA LEU A 75 -9.89 29.62 -2.72
C LEU A 75 -9.35 28.20 -2.87
N GLU A 76 -9.81 27.27 -2.03
CA GLU A 76 -9.45 25.86 -2.18
C GLU A 76 -9.97 25.26 -3.49
N ASN A 77 -11.18 25.62 -3.92
CA ASN A 77 -11.72 25.19 -5.20
C ASN A 77 -10.94 25.78 -6.38
N GLU A 78 -10.60 27.07 -6.31
CA GLU A 78 -9.79 27.75 -7.33
C GLU A 78 -8.40 27.13 -7.45
N SER A 79 -7.74 26.83 -6.33
CA SER A 79 -6.46 26.12 -6.33
C SER A 79 -6.59 24.74 -6.99
N ARG A 80 -7.57 23.92 -6.57
CA ARG A 80 -7.80 22.60 -7.17
C ARG A 80 -8.15 22.67 -8.65
N GLN A 81 -8.84 23.73 -9.07
CA GLN A 81 -9.16 23.95 -10.47
C GLN A 81 -7.91 24.32 -11.26
N LYS A 82 -7.07 25.21 -10.73
CA LYS A 82 -5.79 25.60 -11.34
C LYS A 82 -4.88 24.39 -11.54
N ASP A 83 -4.73 23.56 -10.51
CA ASP A 83 -3.91 22.35 -10.59
C ASP A 83 -4.42 21.40 -11.70
N LYS A 84 -5.74 21.28 -11.85
CA LYS A 84 -6.35 20.49 -12.93
C LYS A 84 -6.17 21.11 -14.31
N THR A 85 -6.28 22.43 -14.45
CA THR A 85 -6.08 23.09 -15.74
C THR A 85 -4.63 23.00 -16.18
N GLU A 86 -3.69 23.20 -15.27
CA GLU A 86 -2.26 23.02 -15.53
C GLU A 86 -1.96 21.57 -15.94
N GLU A 87 -2.50 20.59 -15.21
CA GLU A 87 -2.38 19.18 -15.60
C GLU A 87 -2.91 18.93 -17.02
N LEU A 88 -4.07 19.49 -17.38
CA LEU A 88 -4.64 19.34 -18.72
C LEU A 88 -3.82 20.03 -19.82
N GLU A 89 -3.24 21.20 -19.55
CA GLU A 89 -2.37 21.94 -20.47
C GLU A 89 -1.08 21.17 -20.76
N THR A 90 -0.56 20.41 -19.79
CA THR A 90 0.63 19.57 -19.99
C THR A 90 0.38 18.30 -20.81
N LEU A 91 -0.87 17.92 -21.09
CA LEU A 91 -1.17 16.70 -21.83
C LEU A 91 -0.88 16.86 -23.31
N ASN A 92 -0.09 15.92 -23.84
CA ASN A 92 0.24 15.87 -25.26
C ASN A 92 -0.52 14.70 -25.95
N PRO A 93 -1.22 14.95 -27.09
CA PRO A 93 -1.84 13.90 -27.89
C PRO A 93 -0.82 12.91 -28.50
N GLU A 94 0.37 13.36 -28.88
CA GLU A 94 1.39 12.54 -29.56
C GLU A 94 2.01 11.51 -28.63
N ASN A 95 2.23 11.87 -27.36
CA ASN A 95 2.87 11.01 -26.37
C ASN A 95 1.90 10.01 -25.71
N GLY A 96 0.64 9.93 -26.18
CA GLY A 96 -0.40 9.02 -25.62
C GLY A 96 -0.89 9.37 -24.20
N THR A 97 -0.31 10.38 -23.55
CA THR A 97 -0.69 10.85 -22.20
C THR A 97 -2.14 11.33 -22.15
N PHE A 98 -2.58 12.06 -23.17
CA PHE A 98 -3.97 12.51 -23.33
C PHE A 98 -4.95 11.33 -23.34
N TRP A 99 -4.68 10.31 -24.15
CA TRP A 99 -5.56 9.14 -24.29
C TRP A 99 -5.62 8.31 -23.01
N THR A 100 -4.49 8.17 -22.31
CA THR A 100 -4.43 7.50 -21.01
C THR A 100 -5.31 8.21 -19.99
N LYS A 101 -5.19 9.54 -19.87
CA LYS A 101 -6.02 10.35 -18.97
C LYS A 101 -7.50 10.26 -19.34
N ALA A 102 -7.85 10.41 -20.61
CA ALA A 102 -9.21 10.30 -21.10
C ALA A 102 -9.83 8.92 -20.80
N LYS A 103 -9.04 7.84 -20.95
CA LYS A 103 -9.45 6.48 -20.61
C LYS A 103 -9.74 6.33 -19.12
N ILE A 104 -8.88 6.88 -18.25
CA ILE A 104 -9.09 6.88 -16.80
C ILE A 104 -10.36 7.67 -16.43
N MET A 105 -10.56 8.86 -17.01
CA MET A 105 -11.74 9.69 -16.74
C MET A 105 -13.06 9.04 -17.19
N ARG A 106 -13.04 8.28 -18.29
CA ARG A 106 -14.21 7.53 -18.79
C ARG A 106 -14.48 6.24 -18.01
N ARG A 107 -13.49 5.72 -17.28
CA ARG A 107 -13.63 4.45 -16.56
C ARG A 107 -14.63 4.61 -15.43
N LYS A 108 -15.80 3.98 -15.57
CA LYS A 108 -16.75 3.82 -14.47
C LYS A 108 -16.16 2.83 -13.46
N ALA A 109 -16.15 3.19 -12.18
CA ALA A 109 -15.77 2.26 -11.11
C ALA A 109 -16.74 1.07 -11.12
N GLN A 110 -16.26 -0.08 -11.58
CA GLN A 110 -17.03 -1.32 -11.52
C GLN A 110 -16.89 -1.88 -10.11
N LYS A 111 -18.01 -2.04 -9.42
CA LYS A 111 -18.01 -2.78 -8.15
C LYS A 111 -17.78 -4.24 -8.47
N ILE A 112 -16.77 -4.86 -7.88
CA ILE A 112 -16.58 -6.30 -7.97
C ILE A 112 -17.83 -6.95 -7.35
N PRO A 113 -18.58 -7.77 -8.11
CA PRO A 113 -19.79 -8.39 -7.60
C PRO A 113 -19.47 -9.30 -6.41
N ALA A 114 -20.51 -9.64 -5.66
CA ALA A 114 -20.37 -10.59 -4.57
C ALA A 114 -19.95 -11.95 -5.11
N LEU A 115 -18.97 -12.58 -4.48
CA LEU A 115 -18.56 -13.94 -4.84
C LEU A 115 -19.43 -14.94 -4.06
N LYS A 116 -19.79 -16.05 -4.70
CA LYS A 116 -20.49 -17.15 -4.05
C LYS A 116 -19.45 -18.05 -3.40
N GLY A 117 -19.30 -17.96 -2.08
CA GLY A 117 -18.52 -18.93 -1.31
C GLY A 117 -19.36 -20.17 -1.00
N GLU A 118 -18.72 -21.17 -0.39
CA GLU A 118 -19.36 -22.45 -0.06
C GLU A 118 -20.52 -22.27 0.94
N PHE A 119 -20.38 -21.36 1.91
CA PHE A 119 -21.36 -21.15 2.98
C PHE A 119 -22.03 -19.77 2.96
N LYS A 120 -21.37 -18.75 2.39
CA LYS A 120 -21.85 -17.36 2.40
C LYS A 120 -21.46 -16.60 1.14
N LEU A 121 -22.23 -15.55 0.83
CA LEU A 121 -21.84 -14.56 -0.17
C LEU A 121 -20.73 -13.67 0.40
N ALA A 122 -19.60 -13.62 -0.29
CA ALA A 122 -18.49 -12.76 0.03
C ALA A 122 -18.71 -11.36 -0.53
N LEU A 123 -19.06 -10.43 0.36
CA LEU A 123 -19.37 -9.05 0.03
C LEU A 123 -18.14 -8.14 0.18
N SER A 124 -17.37 -8.35 1.25
CA SER A 124 -16.17 -7.59 1.58
C SER A 124 -14.95 -8.11 0.82
N ASP A 125 -13.98 -7.26 0.56
CA ASP A 125 -12.74 -7.63 -0.12
C ASP A 125 -11.93 -8.73 0.62
N PRO A 126 -11.76 -8.70 1.95
CA PRO A 126 -11.18 -9.83 2.69
C PRO A 126 -11.99 -11.13 2.56
N ASP A 127 -13.33 -11.06 2.63
CA ASP A 127 -14.17 -12.27 2.46
C ASP A 127 -14.02 -12.85 1.06
N LYS A 128 -13.88 -11.99 0.04
CA LYS A 128 -13.67 -12.42 -1.36
C LYS A 128 -12.30 -13.07 -1.52
N ALA A 129 -11.26 -12.49 -0.91
CA ALA A 129 -9.92 -13.06 -0.93
C ALA A 129 -9.90 -14.46 -0.29
N GLU A 130 -10.55 -14.62 0.86
CA GLU A 130 -10.67 -15.91 1.55
C GLU A 130 -11.42 -16.94 0.69
N THR A 131 -12.54 -16.53 0.09
CA THR A 131 -13.33 -17.40 -0.79
C THR A 131 -12.52 -17.91 -1.98
N ILE A 132 -11.70 -17.03 -2.58
CA ILE A 132 -10.80 -17.41 -3.67
C ILE A 132 -9.71 -18.34 -3.15
N ALA A 133 -9.11 -18.05 -2.00
CA ALA A 133 -8.08 -18.89 -1.39
C ALA A 133 -8.57 -20.33 -1.15
N VAL A 134 -9.75 -20.50 -0.53
CA VAL A 134 -10.37 -21.81 -0.31
C VAL A 134 -10.66 -22.53 -1.62
N SER A 135 -11.20 -21.80 -2.62
CA SER A 135 -11.46 -22.39 -3.94
C SER A 135 -10.19 -22.88 -4.63
N LEU A 136 -9.10 -22.11 -4.54
CA LEU A 136 -7.80 -22.47 -5.10
C LEU A 136 -7.21 -23.65 -4.34
N GLU A 137 -7.21 -23.61 -3.00
CA GLU A 137 -6.75 -24.72 -2.16
C GLU A 137 -7.43 -26.02 -2.56
N LYS A 138 -8.76 -26.03 -2.74
CA LYS A 138 -9.51 -27.21 -3.16
C LYS A 138 -9.12 -27.71 -4.56
N GLN A 139 -8.86 -26.81 -5.50
CA GLN A 139 -8.47 -27.15 -6.87
C GLN A 139 -7.03 -27.67 -6.97
N PHE A 140 -6.14 -27.15 -6.12
CA PHE A 140 -4.71 -27.48 -6.12
C PHE A 140 -4.32 -28.47 -5.02
N SER A 141 -5.28 -28.90 -4.20
CA SER A 141 -5.10 -30.04 -3.31
C SER A 141 -4.96 -31.29 -4.17
N LEU A 142 -3.81 -31.94 -4.10
CA LEU A 142 -3.63 -33.27 -4.66
C LEU A 142 -4.67 -34.17 -4.00
N TYR A 143 -5.69 -34.58 -4.77
CA TYR A 143 -6.40 -35.80 -4.39
C TYR A 143 -5.32 -36.89 -4.29
N ASN A 144 -5.38 -37.74 -3.27
CA ASN A 144 -4.50 -38.90 -3.20
C ASN A 144 -4.87 -39.84 -4.34
N LEU A 145 -4.40 -39.50 -5.54
CA LEU A 145 -4.47 -40.27 -6.76
C LEU A 145 -3.23 -41.16 -6.78
N SER A 146 -2.86 -41.75 -5.64
CA SER A 146 -1.90 -42.85 -5.60
C SER A 146 -2.55 -44.01 -6.33
N HIS A 147 -2.23 -44.15 -7.60
CA HIS A 147 -2.57 -45.35 -8.34
C HIS A 147 -1.40 -46.31 -8.13
N SER A 148 -1.58 -47.30 -7.24
CA SER A 148 -0.51 -48.20 -6.83
C SER A 148 0.19 -48.86 -8.02
N GLU A 149 -0.58 -49.26 -9.02
CA GLU A 149 -0.07 -49.84 -10.27
C GLU A 149 0.91 -48.91 -11.00
N THR A 150 0.58 -47.61 -11.09
CA THR A 150 1.44 -46.62 -11.74
C THR A 150 2.69 -46.32 -10.91
N GLU A 151 2.56 -46.31 -9.58
CA GLU A 151 3.70 -46.12 -8.67
C GLU A 151 4.65 -47.33 -8.70
N GLU A 152 4.11 -48.54 -8.79
CA GLU A 152 4.86 -49.78 -8.95
C GLU A 152 5.60 -49.80 -10.30
N GLU A 153 4.92 -49.49 -11.40
CA GLU A 153 5.53 -49.45 -12.75
C GLU A 153 6.67 -48.40 -12.83
N VAL A 154 6.46 -47.21 -12.26
CA VAL A 154 7.51 -46.17 -12.19
C VAL A 154 8.69 -46.63 -11.34
N ASN A 155 8.45 -47.29 -10.20
CA ASN A 155 9.52 -47.79 -9.35
C ASN A 155 10.27 -48.94 -10.00
N GLU A 156 9.60 -49.86 -10.68
CA GLU A 156 10.25 -50.89 -11.50
C GLU A 156 11.10 -50.26 -12.60
N SER A 157 10.59 -49.26 -13.31
CA SER A 157 11.37 -48.57 -14.36
C SER A 157 12.63 -47.90 -13.81
N LYS A 158 12.55 -47.26 -12.63
CA LYS A 158 13.70 -46.63 -11.95
C LYS A 158 14.72 -47.67 -11.49
N ASN A 159 14.25 -48.80 -10.97
CA ASN A 159 15.11 -49.89 -10.52
C ASN A 159 15.80 -50.60 -11.70
N ASN A 160 15.13 -50.67 -12.86
CA ASN A 160 15.67 -51.25 -14.08
C ASN A 160 16.52 -50.26 -14.90
N PHE A 161 16.50 -48.96 -14.56
CA PHE A 161 17.30 -47.95 -15.22
C PHE A 161 18.75 -48.02 -14.72
N SER A 162 19.60 -48.75 -15.44
CA SER A 162 21.04 -48.65 -15.26
C SER A 162 21.55 -47.36 -15.91
N PRO A 163 22.20 -46.44 -15.18
CA PRO A 163 22.75 -45.24 -15.79
C PRO A 163 23.81 -45.62 -16.83
N PRO A 164 23.95 -44.86 -17.92
CA PRO A 164 24.90 -45.19 -18.97
C PRO A 164 26.31 -45.26 -18.38
N ILE A 165 26.97 -46.40 -18.59
CA ILE A 165 28.35 -46.65 -18.20
C ILE A 165 29.20 -45.54 -18.86
N LYS A 166 29.77 -44.65 -18.05
CA LYS A 166 30.79 -43.71 -18.50
C LYS A 166 32.06 -44.51 -18.79
N ASN A 167 32.17 -45.04 -19.99
CA ASN A 167 33.43 -45.57 -20.50
C ASN A 167 34.37 -44.41 -20.76
N ASN A 168 35.42 -44.34 -19.94
CA ASN A 168 36.58 -43.50 -20.14
C ASN A 168 37.19 -43.79 -21.52
N TYR A 169 37.19 -42.81 -22.41
CA TYR A 169 38.15 -42.79 -23.51
C TYR A 169 39.35 -41.97 -23.08
N GLN A 170 40.47 -42.69 -22.93
CA GLN A 170 41.81 -42.14 -22.86
C GLN A 170 42.06 -41.22 -24.05
N ASN A 171 42.67 -40.08 -23.72
CA ASN A 171 43.76 -39.41 -24.43
C ASN A 171 44.00 -39.88 -25.87
N ASP A 172 43.75 -38.97 -26.82
CA ASP A 172 44.75 -38.70 -27.83
C ASP A 172 44.81 -37.20 -28.13
N ASN A 173 46.04 -36.81 -28.42
CA ASN A 173 46.65 -35.50 -28.42
C ASN A 173 46.33 -34.71 -29.71
N ILE A 174 46.76 -33.44 -29.73
CA ILE A 174 47.22 -32.65 -30.90
C ILE A 174 46.28 -31.54 -31.43
N ASN A 175 46.67 -30.30 -31.06
CA ASN A 175 46.81 -29.06 -31.86
C ASN A 175 45.73 -27.95 -31.88
N SER A 176 46.05 -26.91 -31.10
CA SER A 176 46.26 -25.50 -31.52
C SER A 176 45.21 -24.78 -32.37
N ILE A 177 44.53 -23.79 -31.77
CA ILE A 177 43.98 -22.62 -32.48
C ILE A 177 44.25 -21.36 -31.64
N GLN A 178 44.94 -20.38 -32.24
CA GLN A 178 45.11 -19.00 -31.75
C GLN A 178 43.88 -18.16 -32.13
N PRO A 179 43.52 -17.12 -31.35
CA PRO A 179 42.37 -16.27 -31.66
C PRO A 179 42.75 -15.15 -32.65
N SER A 180 41.79 -14.78 -33.51
CA SER A 180 41.74 -13.47 -34.19
C SER A 180 40.86 -12.52 -33.42
#